data_AF-A0A2E4XY57-F1
#
_entry.id   AF-A0A2E4XY57-F1
#
_cell.length_a   1.000
_cell.length_b   1.000
_cell.length_c   1.000
_cell.angle_alpha   90.00
_cell.angle_beta   90.00
_cell.angle_gamma   90.00
#
_symmetry.space_group_name_H-M   'P 1'
#
loop_
_entity.id
_entity.type
_entity.pdbx_description
1 polymer ?
#
loop_
_entity_poly.entity_id
_entity_poly.type
_entity_poly.pdbx_seq_one_letter_code
_entity_poly.pdbx_strand_id
1 'polypeptide(L)' 'MVVVIHLAVALSALLIGGIVLRLREGTARHKLIGRVWVALMLVVAVGSFWLVEINDGAWSWIH' A
#
# COMPACT_ATOMS: atom_id res chain seq x y z
N MET A 1 -10.84 -9.27 10.42
CA MET A 1 -10.54 -7.83 10.58
C MET A 1 -9.29 -7.40 9.80
N VAL A 2 -8.24 -8.22 9.75
CA VAL A 2 -6.95 -7.88 9.10
C VAL A 2 -7.13 -7.53 7.62
N VAL A 3 -7.91 -8.33 6.89
CA VAL A 3 -8.25 -8.10 5.48
C VAL A 3 -8.85 -6.72 5.24
N VAL A 4 -9.80 -6.28 6.08
CA VAL A 4 -10.49 -4.99 5.93
C VAL A 4 -9.53 -3.83 6.19
N ILE A 5 -8.69 -3.94 7.22
CA ILE A 5 -7.68 -2.92 7.53
C ILE A 5 -6.66 -2.82 6.40
N HIS A 6 -6.13 -3.96 5.94
CA HIS A 6 -5.19 -4.01 4.83
C HIS A 6 -5.79 -3.38 3.57
N LEU A 7 -7.05 -3.71 3.24
CA LEU A 7 -7.76 -3.13 2.10
C LEU A 7 -7.92 -1.62 2.24
N ALA A 8 -8.32 -1.12 3.41
CA ALA A 8 -8.48 0.31 3.66
C ALA A 8 -7.16 1.07 3.49
N VAL A 9 -6.05 0.51 4.01
CA VAL A 9 -4.72 1.09 3.85
C VAL A 9 -4.28 1.04 2.38
N ALA A 10 -4.52 -0.07 1.68
CA ALA A 10 -4.18 -0.23 0.26
C ALA A 10 -4.91 0.78 -0.64
N LEU A 11 -6.22 0.99 -0.42
CA LEU A 11 -7.00 1.99 -1.14
C LEU A 11 -6.50 3.41 -0.85
N SER A 12 -6.18 3.72 0.42
CA SER A 12 -5.60 5.01 0.79
C SER A 12 -4.27 5.25 0.09
N ALA A 13 -3.41 4.23 0.05
CA ALA A 13 -2.12 4.28 -0.62
C ALA A 13 -2.28 4.48 -2.14
N LEU A 14 -3.28 3.84 -2.76
CA LEU A 14 -3.59 4.02 -4.18
C LEU A 14 -4.01 5.48 -4.49
N LEU A 15 -4.90 6.04 -3.67
CA LEU A 15 -5.33 7.44 -3.82
C LEU A 15 -4.16 8.41 -3.65
N ILE A 16 -3.36 8.25 -2.60
CA ILE A 16 -2.18 9.11 -2.35
C ILE A 16 -1.19 8.97 -3.51
N GLY A 17 -0.94 7.75 -4.00
CA GLY A 17 -0.05 7.50 -5.14
C GLY A 17 -0.53 8.22 -6.39
N GLY A 18 -1.83 8.17 -6.69
CA GLY A 18 -2.44 8.93 -7.78
C GLY A 18 -2.26 10.45 -7.63
N ILE A 19 -2.32 10.98 -6.39
CA ILE A 19 -2.03 12.39 -6.12
C ILE A 19 -0.54 12.69 -6.37
N VAL A 20 0.38 11.85 -5.90
CA VAL A 20 1.83 12.03 -6.12
C VAL A 20 2.16 12.11 -7.61
N LEU A 21 1.57 11.23 -8.41
CA LEU A 21 1.77 11.19 -9.87
C LEU A 21 1.20 12.43 -10.59
N ARG A 22 0.15 13.06 -10.05
CA ARG A 22 -0.42 14.31 -10.59
C ARG A 22 0.33 15.55 -10.15
N LEU A 23 1.06 15.49 -9.05
CA LEU A 23 1.84 16.63 -8.55
C LEU A 23 3.07 16.83 -9.42
N ARG A 24 3.42 18.10 -9.65
CA ARG A 24 4.67 18.45 -10.33
C ARG A 24 5.86 17.92 -9.53
N GLU A 25 6.65 17.08 -10.20
CA GLU A 25 7.86 16.48 -9.66
C GLU A 25 8.87 17.54 -9.18
N GLY A 26 9.71 17.16 -8.22
CA GLY A 26 10.74 18.03 -7.66
C GLY A 26 10.24 19.07 -6.63
N THR A 27 8.94 19.30 -6.49
CA THR A 27 8.40 20.20 -5.45
C THR A 27 8.51 19.60 -4.04
N ALA A 28 8.62 20.46 -3.02
CA ALA A 28 8.63 20.01 -1.62
C ALA A 28 7.36 19.21 -1.25
N ARG A 29 6.20 19.59 -1.82
CA ARG A 29 4.94 18.86 -1.67
C ARG A 29 5.00 17.47 -2.29
N HIS A 30 5.53 17.33 -3.51
CA HIS A 30 5.70 16.01 -4.15
C HIS A 30 6.61 15.10 -3.29
N LYS A 31 7.72 15.63 -2.77
CA LYS A 31 8.62 14.86 -1.87
C LYS A 31 7.93 14.44 -0.57
N LEU A 32 7.17 15.34 0.07
CA LEU A 32 6.47 15.03 1.32
C LEU A 32 5.38 13.98 1.12
N ILE A 33 4.49 14.19 0.15
CA ILE A 33 3.38 13.29 -0.13
C ILE A 33 3.91 11.94 -0.66
N GLY A 34 5.00 11.96 -1.44
CA GLY A 34 5.73 10.76 -1.86
C GLY A 34 6.26 9.94 -0.69
N ARG A 35 6.80 10.56 0.36
CA ARG A 35 7.23 9.84 1.58
C ARG A 35 6.06 9.19 2.30
N VAL A 36 4.93 9.91 2.43
CA VAL A 36 3.70 9.35 3.01
C VAL A 36 3.22 8.15 2.20
N TRP A 37 3.23 8.26 0.87
CA TRP A 37 2.88 7.17 -0.03
C TRP A 37 3.78 5.93 0.17
N VAL A 38 5.11 6.11 0.22
CA VAL A 38 6.05 5.01 0.47
C VAL A 38 5.79 4.35 1.82
N ALA A 39 5.55 5.12 2.89
CA ALA A 39 5.23 4.57 4.19
C ALA A 39 3.93 3.73 4.17
N LEU A 40 2.89 4.21 3.49
CA LEU A 40 1.65 3.45 3.30
C LEU A 40 1.89 2.16 2.50
N MET A 41 2.66 2.23 1.42
CA MET A 41 3.03 1.04 0.63
C MET A 41 3.80 0.01 1.45
N LEU A 42 4.68 0.45 2.36
CA LEU A 42 5.38 -0.45 3.27
C LEU A 42 4.42 -1.17 4.21
N VAL A 43 3.45 -0.45 4.79
CA VAL A 43 2.41 -1.06 5.66
C VAL A 43 1.57 -2.08 4.89
N VAL A 44 1.20 -1.78 3.64
CA VAL A 44 0.47 -2.73 2.77
C VAL A 44 1.35 -3.95 2.50
N ALA A 45 2.60 -3.77 2.07
CA ALA A 45 3.50 -4.87 1.74
C ALA A 45 3.79 -5.77 2.94
N VAL A 46 4.01 -5.21 4.12
CA VAL A 46 4.22 -6.00 5.35
C VAL A 46 2.89 -6.66 5.80
N GLY A 47 1.77 -5.96 5.65
CA GLY A 47 0.47 -6.49 6.00
C GLY A 47 0.01 -7.67 5.13
N SER A 48 0.57 -7.86 3.93
CA SER A 48 0.20 -8.98 3.06
C SER A 48 0.66 -10.33 3.60
N PHE A 49 1.72 -10.38 4.41
CA PHE A 49 2.20 -11.62 5.04
C PHE A 49 1.14 -12.24 5.97
N TRP A 50 0.40 -11.41 6.71
CA TRP A 50 -0.71 -11.86 7.55
C TRP A 50 -1.95 -12.27 6.74
N LEU A 51 -2.09 -11.81 5.49
CA LEU A 51 -3.15 -12.31 4.60
C LEU A 51 -2.90 -13.76 4.16
N VAL A 52 -1.63 -14.13 3.96
CA VAL A 52 -1.24 -15.50 3.60
C VAL A 52 -1.53 -16.47 4.75
N GLU A 53 -1.26 -16.08 6.00
CA GLU A 53 -1.62 -16.87 7.18
C GLU A 53 -3.14 -17.07 7.31
N ILE A 54 -3.94 -16.06 6.96
CA ILE A 54 -5.41 -16.16 6.95
C ILE A 54 -5.92 -17.08 5.82
N ASN A 55 -5.13 -17.30 4.76
CA ASN A 55 -5.45 -18.18 3.64
C ASN A 55 -4.90 -19.61 3.82
N ASP A 56 -4.75 -20.08 5.06
CA ASP A 56 -4.18 -21.39 5.43
C ASP A 56 -2.79 -21.65 4.82
N GLY A 57 -2.00 -20.60 4.55
CA GLY A 57 -0.70 -20.72 3.90
C GLY A 57 -0.75 -21.22 2.45
N ALA A 58 -1.93 -21.28 1.84
CA ALA A 58 -2.09 -21.72 0.46
C ALA A 58 -1.57 -20.64 -0.51
N TRP A 59 -0.35 -20.86 -1.00
CA TRP A 59 0.12 -20.27 -2.24
C TRP A 59 -0.66 -20.95 -3.37
N SER A 60 -1.52 -20.21 -4.09
CA SER A 60 -2.22 -20.81 -5.24
C SER A 60 -1.19 -21.14 -6.33
N TRP A 61 -1.39 -22.27 -7.02
CA TRP A 61 -0.46 -22.88 -8.00
C TRP A 61 -0.06 -22.02 -9.21
N ILE A 62 -0.54 -20.77 -9.30
CA ILE A 62 -0.11 -19.80 -10.32
C ILE A 62 1.11 -18.99 -9.86
N HIS A 63 1.77 -19.41 -8.79
CA HIS A 63 3.02 -18.87 -8.29
C HIS A 63 4.18 -19.86 -8.42
#